data_AF-A0A3M1GMK5-F1
#
_entry.id   AF-A0A3M1GMK5-F1
#
_cell.length_a   1.000
_cell.length_b   1.000
_cell.length_c   1.000
_cell.angle_alpha   90.00
_cell.angle_beta   90.00
_cell.angle_gamma   90.00
#
_symmetry.space_group_name_H-M   'P 1'
#
loop_
_entity.id
_entity.type
_entity.pdbx_description
1 polymer ?
#
loop_
_entity_poly.entity_id
_entity_poly.type
_entity_poly.pdbx_seq_one_letter_code
_entity_poly.pdbx_strand_id
1 'polypeptide(L)' 'MRTLEYRSSGFREELAEFCRSAEVDPRMQAVVAEVLADVRDAGDAAVARYTEKFDGVRLEPSRFRV' A
#
# COMPACT_ATOMS: atom_id res chain seq x y z
N MET A 1 -23.35 1.55 0.32
CA MET A 1 -23.20 1.38 1.78
C MET A 1 -23.82 0.03 2.13
N ARG A 2 -23.04 -0.92 2.66
CA ARG A 2 -23.57 -2.24 3.09
C ARG A 2 -23.97 -2.12 4.56
N THR A 3 -25.20 -2.52 4.90
CA THR A 3 -25.71 -2.56 6.28
C THR A 3 -25.64 -4.00 6.77
N LEU A 4 -25.06 -4.22 7.95
CA LEU A 4 -25.01 -5.53 8.62
C LEU A 4 -25.89 -5.47 9.88
N GLU A 5 -26.82 -6.42 10.02
CA GLU A 5 -27.73 -6.45 11.15
C GLU A 5 -27.20 -7.40 12.24
N TYR A 6 -26.79 -6.84 13.38
CA TYR A 6 -26.25 -7.62 14.50
C TYR A 6 -27.15 -8.76 14.99
N ARG A 7 -28.48 -8.62 14.83
CA ARG A 7 -29.46 -9.61 15.28
C ARG A 7 -29.77 -10.69 14.25
N SER A 8 -29.21 -10.62 13.05
CA SER A 8 -29.44 -11.66 12.04
C SER A 8 -28.71 -12.94 12.45
N SER A 9 -29.29 -14.09 12.10
CA SER A 9 -28.68 -15.40 12.37
C SER A 9 -27.37 -15.63 11.61
N GLY A 10 -27.13 -14.87 10.53
CA GLY A 10 -25.93 -14.93 9.69
C GLY A 10 -24.93 -13.80 9.93
N PHE A 11 -25.14 -12.98 10.97
CA PHE A 11 -24.32 -11.79 11.20
C PHE A 11 -22.83 -12.09 11.29
N ARG A 12 -22.44 -13.20 11.93
CA ARG A 12 -21.03 -13.56 12.10
C ARG A 12 -20.37 -13.89 10.77
N GLU A 13 -21.04 -14.66 9.92
CA GLU A 13 -20.58 -15.04 8.59
C GLU A 13 -20.49 -13.82 7.65
N GLU A 14 -21.51 -12.96 7.66
CA GLU A 14 -21.55 -11.74 6.85
C GLU A 14 -20.48 -10.72 7.28
N LEU A 15 -20.25 -10.58 8.60
CA LEU A 15 -19.18 -9.75 9.14
C LEU A 15 -17.80 -10.30 8.76
N ALA A 16 -17.60 -11.62 8.90
CA ALA A 16 -16.34 -12.25 8.51
C ALA A 16 -16.06 -12.07 7.01
N GLU A 17 -17.08 -12.20 6.16
CA GLU A 17 -16.97 -11.94 4.73
C GLU A 17 -16.62 -10.49 4.43
N PHE A 18 -17.29 -9.54 5.09
CA PHE A 18 -16.98 -8.12 4.95
C PHE A 18 -15.54 -7.81 5.38
N CYS A 19 -15.06 -8.43 6.46
CA CYS A 19 -13.67 -8.26 6.91
C CYS A 19 -12.64 -8.93 5.98
N ARG A 20 -12.99 -10.00 5.25
CA ARG A 20 -12.08 -10.62 4.27
C ARG A 20 -11.66 -9.66 3.16
N SER A 21 -12.51 -8.73 2.75
CA SER A 21 -12.15 -7.71 1.76
C SER A 21 -11.20 -6.64 2.30
N ALA A 22 -10.90 -6.63 3.61
CA ALA A 22 -9.91 -5.76 4.21
C ALA A 22 -8.49 -6.38 4.23
N GLU A 23 -8.33 -7.60 3.73
CA GLU A 23 -7.00 -8.19 3.55
C GLU A 23 -6.22 -7.42 2.48
N VAL A 24 -5.02 -6.97 2.83
CA VAL A 24 -4.13 -6.29 1.90
C VAL A 24 -3.60 -7.30 0.88
N ASP A 25 -3.67 -6.95 -0.40
CA ASP A 25 -3.15 -7.79 -1.48
C ASP A 25 -1.66 -8.17 -1.20
N PRO A 26 -1.32 -9.47 -1.11
CA PRO A 26 0.05 -9.92 -0.87
C PRO A 26 1.07 -9.37 -1.88
N ARG A 27 0.64 -9.11 -3.12
CA ARG A 27 1.49 -8.48 -4.15
C ARG A 27 1.81 -7.04 -3.78
N MET A 28 0.83 -6.30 -3.26
CA MET A 28 1.05 -4.93 -2.78
C MET A 28 2.04 -4.93 -1.60
N GLN A 29 1.90 -5.88 -0.66
CA GLN A 29 2.84 -6.02 0.45
C GLN A 29 4.27 -6.32 -0.05
N ALA A 30 4.41 -7.23 -1.02
CA ALA A 30 5.70 -7.57 -1.61
C ALA A 30 6.37 -6.35 -2.29
N VAL A 31 5.60 -5.58 -3.06
CA VAL A 31 6.10 -4.36 -3.72
C VAL A 31 6.54 -3.32 -2.68
N VAL A 32 5.76 -3.09 -1.62
CA VAL A 32 6.12 -2.15 -0.56
C VAL A 32 7.40 -2.60 0.16
N ALA A 33 7.53 -3.90 0.45
CA ALA A 33 8.73 -4.45 1.09
C ALA A 33 9.98 -4.25 0.22
N GLU A 34 9.86 -4.43 -1.10
CA GLU A 34 10.94 -4.17 -2.06
C GLU A 34 11.34 -2.68 -2.04
N VAL A 35 10.38 -1.77 -2.15
CA VAL A 35 10.64 -0.31 -2.13
C VAL A 35 11.34 0.10 -0.84
N LEU A 36 10.86 -0.38 0.32
CA LEU A 36 11.48 -0.06 1.62
C LEU A 36 12.89 -0.63 1.74
N ALA A 37 13.14 -1.83 1.21
CA ALA A 37 14.48 -2.42 1.18
C ALA A 37 15.43 -1.61 0.31
N ASP A 38 15.01 -1.24 -0.90
CA ASP A 38 15.82 -0.46 -1.82
C ASP A 38 16.10 0.96 -1.30
N VAL A 39 15.11 1.61 -0.66
CA VAL A 39 15.33 2.91 0.01
C VAL A 39 16.30 2.79 1.18
N ARG A 40 16.23 1.72 1.97
CA ARG A 40 17.21 1.48 3.05
C ARG A 40 18.62 1.30 2.51
N ASP A 41 18.77 0.56 1.41
CA ASP A 41 20.09 0.15 0.91
C ASP A 41 20.71 1.21 -0.04
N ALA A 42 19.90 1.97 -0.77
CA ALA A 42 20.33 2.94 -1.78
C ALA A 42 19.87 4.40 -1.54
N GLY A 43 19.12 4.65 -0.46
CA GLY A 43 18.76 6.01 -0.02
C GLY A 43 18.04 6.84 -1.08
N ASP A 44 18.46 8.11 -1.21
CA ASP A 44 17.84 9.08 -2.13
C ASP A 44 17.87 8.63 -3.60
N ALA A 45 18.83 7.80 -3.99
CA ALA A 45 18.89 7.25 -5.34
C ALA A 45 17.68 6.34 -5.63
N ALA A 46 17.26 5.53 -4.64
CA ALA A 46 16.05 4.72 -4.77
C ALA A 46 14.79 5.60 -4.77
N VAL A 47 14.74 6.63 -3.91
CA VAL A 47 13.62 7.59 -3.89
C VAL A 47 13.46 8.23 -5.27
N ALA A 48 14.53 8.76 -5.87
CA ALA A 48 14.48 9.36 -7.21
C ALA A 48 13.96 8.39 -8.28
N ARG A 49 14.41 7.13 -8.26
CA ARG A 49 13.93 6.10 -9.19
C ARG A 49 12.44 5.82 -9.03
N TYR A 50 11.95 5.70 -7.80
CA TYR A 50 10.55 5.41 -7.55
C TYR A 50 9.64 6.62 -7.80
N THR A 51 10.11 7.84 -7.57
CA THR A 51 9.42 9.08 -8.01
C THR A 51 9.25 9.10 -9.53
N GLU A 52 10.28 8.73 -10.30
CA GLU A 52 10.14 8.63 -11.75
C GLU A 52 9.15 7.51 -12.15
N LYS A 53 9.24 6.34 -11.50
CA LYS A 53 8.39 5.18 -11.82
C LYS A 53 6.91 5.40 -11.53
N PHE A 54 6.57 6.00 -10.39
CA PHE A 54 5.20 6.10 -9.91
C PHE A 54 4.57 7.47 -10.18
N ASP A 55 5.35 8.55 -10.08
CA ASP A 55 4.86 9.92 -10.26
C ASP A 55 5.18 10.47 -11.66
N GLY A 56 6.05 9.80 -12.43
CA GLY A 56 6.46 10.25 -13.76
C GLY A 56 7.39 11.45 -13.76
N VAL A 57 7.95 11.81 -12.60
CA VAL A 57 8.81 12.99 -12.42
C VAL A 57 10.25 12.57 -12.17
N ARG A 58 11.19 13.12 -12.95
CA ARG A 58 12.62 12.93 -12.72
C ARG A 58 13.18 14.08 -11.90
N LEU A 59 13.68 13.78 -10.70
CA LEU A 59 14.31 14.74 -9.80
C LEU A 59 15.66 14.20 -9.31
N GLU A 60 16.65 15.08 -9.29
CA GLU A 60 17.91 14.81 -8.60
C GLU A 60 17.70 14.89 -7.09
N PRO A 61 18.34 14.04 -6.28
CA PRO A 61 18.28 14.10 -4.81
C PRO A 61 18.50 15.49 -4.21
N SER A 62 19.39 16.27 -4.80
CA SER A 62 19.70 17.65 -4.38
C SER A 62 18.51 18.63 -4.51
N ARG A 63 17.44 18.24 -5.21
CA ARG A 63 16.24 19.05 -5.46
C ARG A 63 15.00 18.58 -4.71
N PHE A 64 15.12 17.60 -3.81
CA PHE A 64 13.97 17.09 -3.06
C PHE A 64 13.36 18.13 -2.12
N ARG A 65 14.16 19.06 -1.60
CA ARG A 65 13.72 20.09 -0.66
C ARG A 65 13.17 21.32 -1.40
N VAL A 66 12.08 21.88 -0.87
CA VAL A 66 11.45 23.15 -1.30
C VAL A 66 11.98 24.32 -0.50
#